data_AF-A0A379IH69-F1
#
_entry.id   AF-A0A379IH69-F1
#
_cell.length_a   1.000
_cell.length_b   1.000
_cell.length_c   1.000
_cell.angle_alpha   90.00
_cell.angle_beta   90.00
_cell.angle_gamma   90.00
#
_symmetry.space_group_name_H-M   'P 1'
#
loop_
_entity.id
_entity.type
_entity.pdbx_description
1 polymer ?
#
loop_
_entity_poly.entity_id
_entity_poly.type
_entity_poly.pdbx_seq_one_letter_code
_entity_poly.pdbx_strand_id
1 'polypeptide(L)'
;MQSSSNLFPVALISAERRGDLSEDVYRLKPGNSPDGTVELAVTRLGLADVAQSRGIPVVLVHGSFSNRRFWYSPKGIGLGAYLARQGFDVWIPEMRGHGLSRRNQDYARNRVADYARYDLPAIAAFVREQSAQVPHWIGHSLGGTTLAAALGGQYLGAPAVASVALFGCQVSRTYWPLKIPPVEWGGD
;
A
#
# COMPACT_ATOMS: atom_id res chain seq x y z
N MET A 1 -16.16 -12.99 15.74
CA MET A 1 -15.34 -13.09 14.52
C MET A 1 -13.88 -13.02 14.97
N GLN A 2 -13.10 -14.09 14.77
CA GLN A 2 -11.68 -14.11 15.18
C GLN A 2 -10.86 -13.17 14.28
N SER A 3 -9.92 -12.44 14.87
CA SER A 3 -9.00 -11.55 14.14
C SER A 3 -8.13 -12.39 13.20
N SER A 4 -7.93 -11.92 11.97
CA SER A 4 -6.99 -12.56 11.02
C SER A 4 -5.52 -12.30 11.36
N SER A 5 -5.23 -11.59 12.45
CA SER A 5 -3.90 -11.20 12.91
C SER A 5 -3.81 -11.27 14.44
N ASN A 6 -2.65 -11.66 14.94
CA ASN A 6 -2.29 -11.62 16.36
C ASN A 6 -1.64 -10.28 16.77
N LEU A 7 -1.33 -9.41 15.80
CA LEU A 7 -0.60 -8.16 16.04
C LEU A 7 -1.54 -7.01 16.42
N PHE A 8 -2.67 -6.92 15.73
CA PHE A 8 -3.73 -5.94 15.94
C PHE A 8 -5.02 -6.45 15.29
N PRO A 9 -6.20 -5.85 15.58
CA PRO A 9 -7.44 -6.30 14.99
C PRO A 9 -7.43 -6.21 13.46
N VAL A 10 -7.66 -7.36 12.80
CA VAL A 10 -7.84 -7.46 11.36
C VAL A 10 -9.11 -8.23 11.04
N ALA A 11 -9.91 -7.72 10.12
CA ALA A 11 -11.10 -8.40 9.61
C ALA A 11 -11.01 -8.60 8.10
N LEU A 12 -11.27 -9.81 7.62
CA LEU A 12 -11.59 -10.05 6.21
C LEU A 12 -12.96 -9.45 5.91
N ILE A 13 -13.03 -8.46 5.04
CA ILE A 13 -14.26 -7.71 4.73
C ILE A 13 -14.87 -8.09 3.37
N SER A 14 -14.09 -8.69 2.46
CA SER A 14 -14.58 -9.30 1.22
C SER A 14 -13.62 -10.39 0.77
N ALA A 15 -14.14 -11.42 0.12
CA ALA A 15 -13.40 -12.49 -0.53
C ALA A 15 -14.16 -12.88 -1.80
N GLU A 16 -13.63 -12.49 -2.97
CA GLU A 16 -14.33 -12.58 -4.24
C GLU A 16 -13.48 -13.25 -5.31
N ARG A 17 -14.13 -14.07 -6.15
CA ARG A 17 -13.50 -14.61 -7.37
C ARG A 17 -13.64 -13.60 -8.51
N ARG A 18 -12.52 -13.26 -9.15
CA ARG A 18 -12.43 -12.33 -10.28
C ARG A 18 -11.79 -13.03 -11.48
N GLY A 19 -12.60 -13.84 -12.17
CA GLY A 19 -12.11 -14.70 -13.25
C GLY A 19 -11.21 -15.80 -12.69
N ASP A 20 -9.94 -15.79 -13.08
CA ASP A 20 -8.89 -16.68 -12.60
C ASP A 20 -8.24 -16.22 -11.28
N LEU A 21 -8.57 -15.03 -10.80
CA LEU A 21 -8.00 -14.44 -9.58
C LEU A 21 -8.92 -14.59 -8.37
N SER A 22 -8.33 -14.66 -7.18
CA SER A 22 -8.99 -14.39 -5.90
C SER A 22 -8.66 -12.96 -5.44
N GLU A 23 -9.66 -12.22 -4.96
CA GLU A 23 -9.55 -10.88 -4.36
C GLU A 23 -10.03 -10.95 -2.90
N ASP A 24 -9.09 -11.00 -1.97
CA ASP A 24 -9.38 -10.92 -0.53
C ASP A 24 -9.08 -9.50 -0.04
N VAL A 25 -10.01 -8.88 0.68
CA VAL A 25 -9.82 -7.53 1.22
C VAL A 25 -9.80 -7.59 2.74
N TYR A 26 -8.66 -7.24 3.32
CA TYR A 26 -8.47 -7.16 4.76
C TYR A 26 -8.59 -5.72 5.23
N ARG A 27 -9.25 -5.52 6.36
CA ARG A 27 -9.30 -4.24 7.07
C ARG A 27 -8.47 -4.33 8.34
N LEU A 28 -7.39 -3.58 8.37
CA LEU A 28 -6.45 -3.47 9.47
C LEU A 28 -6.86 -2.31 10.38
N LYS A 29 -6.74 -2.49 11.69
CA LYS A 29 -6.93 -1.43 12.70
C LYS A 29 -5.70 -1.30 13.60
N PRO A 30 -4.60 -0.70 13.11
CA PRO A 30 -3.34 -0.72 13.83
C PRO A 30 -3.35 0.09 15.12
N GLY A 31 -4.17 1.16 15.20
CA GLY A 31 -4.26 2.02 16.38
C GLY A 31 -2.93 2.69 16.78
N ASN A 32 -1.98 2.82 15.85
CA ASN A 32 -0.59 3.16 16.13
C ASN A 32 -0.19 4.61 15.79
N SER A 33 -1.14 5.42 15.32
CA SER A 33 -0.92 6.81 14.93
C SER A 33 -1.67 7.77 15.85
N PRO A 34 -1.36 9.09 15.85
CA PRO A 34 -2.09 10.07 16.65
C PRO A 34 -3.61 10.05 16.41
N ASP A 35 -4.04 9.77 15.18
CA ASP A 35 -5.40 9.32 14.92
C ASP A 35 -5.47 7.79 15.07
N GLY A 36 -5.91 7.34 16.24
CA GLY A 36 -6.09 5.92 16.56
C GLY A 36 -7.26 5.26 15.83
N THR A 37 -8.08 6.02 15.09
CA THR A 37 -9.26 5.52 14.39
C THR A 37 -8.97 5.11 12.95
N VAL A 38 -7.73 5.28 12.49
CA VAL A 38 -7.28 4.92 11.14
C VAL A 38 -7.51 3.42 10.89
N GLU A 39 -8.28 3.12 9.84
CA GLU A 39 -8.44 1.78 9.28
C GLU A 39 -7.85 1.73 7.87
N LEU A 40 -7.03 0.71 7.61
CA LEU A 40 -6.38 0.50 6.32
C LEU A 40 -6.97 -0.73 5.63
N ALA A 41 -7.33 -0.60 4.36
CA ALA A 41 -7.68 -1.69 3.49
C ALA A 41 -6.43 -2.23 2.79
N VAL A 42 -6.26 -3.55 2.79
CA VAL A 42 -5.21 -4.25 2.06
C VAL A 42 -5.86 -5.35 1.23
N THR A 43 -5.76 -5.23 -0.09
CA THR A 43 -6.24 -6.26 -1.01
C THR A 43 -5.13 -7.27 -1.29
N ARG A 44 -5.40 -8.55 -1.12
CA ARG A 44 -4.54 -9.65 -1.54
C ARG A 44 -5.09 -10.24 -2.83
N LEU A 45 -4.23 -10.39 -3.84
CA LEU A 45 -4.54 -11.10 -5.09
C LEU A 45 -3.76 -12.41 -5.15
N GLY A 46 -4.46 -13.49 -5.48
CA GLY A 46 -3.89 -14.79 -5.79
C GLY A 46 -4.61 -15.45 -6.96
N LEU A 47 -4.24 -16.69 -7.28
CA LEU A 47 -5.00 -17.52 -8.23
C LEU A 47 -6.15 -18.22 -7.52
N ALA A 48 -7.35 -18.17 -8.10
CA ALA A 48 -8.56 -18.69 -7.47
C ALA A 48 -8.55 -20.21 -7.30
N ASP A 49 -7.97 -20.92 -8.27
CA ASP A 49 -8.03 -22.39 -8.34
C ASP A 49 -6.77 -23.06 -7.74
N VAL A 50 -5.85 -22.26 -7.20
CA VAL A 50 -4.64 -22.74 -6.51
C VAL A 50 -4.83 -22.56 -5.01
N ALA A 51 -4.83 -23.66 -4.27
CA ALA A 51 -4.88 -23.63 -2.81
C ALA A 51 -3.74 -22.75 -2.28
N GLN A 52 -4.08 -21.64 -1.60
CA GLN A 52 -3.20 -20.59 -1.06
C GLN A 52 -1.69 -20.88 -1.21
N SER A 53 -1.17 -20.81 -2.44
CA SER A 53 0.26 -20.98 -2.63
C SER A 53 0.93 -19.74 -2.06
N ARG A 54 1.84 -19.91 -1.11
CA ARG A 54 2.59 -18.83 -0.47
C ARG A 54 3.69 -18.34 -1.41
N GLY A 55 3.30 -17.82 -2.57
CA GLY A 55 4.19 -17.14 -3.50
C GLY A 55 5.00 -16.06 -2.78
N ILE A 56 6.04 -15.56 -3.44
CA ILE A 56 6.86 -14.49 -2.85
C ILE A 56 5.99 -13.24 -2.69
N PRO A 57 5.92 -12.63 -1.49
CA PRO A 57 5.02 -11.50 -1.26
C PRO A 57 5.54 -10.22 -1.91
N VAL A 58 4.67 -9.55 -2.67
CA VAL A 58 4.95 -8.26 -3.31
C VAL A 58 3.90 -7.24 -2.91
N VAL A 59 4.33 -6.13 -2.31
CA VAL A 59 3.45 -5.03 -1.89
C VAL A 59 3.47 -3.90 -2.91
N LEU A 60 2.30 -3.51 -3.42
CA LEU A 60 2.13 -2.48 -4.45
C LEU A 60 1.49 -1.21 -3.85
N VAL A 61 2.27 -0.13 -3.73
CA VAL A 61 1.84 1.12 -3.09
C VAL A 61 1.48 2.17 -4.13
N HIS A 62 0.23 2.61 -4.13
CA HIS A 62 -0.30 3.59 -5.09
C HIS A 62 0.22 5.01 -4.86
N GLY A 63 0.07 5.89 -5.87
CA GLY A 63 0.41 7.32 -5.80
C GLY A 63 -0.72 8.20 -5.23
N SER A 64 -0.54 9.53 -5.32
CA SER A 64 -1.55 10.51 -4.90
C SER A 64 -2.88 10.32 -5.63
N PHE A 65 -3.99 10.62 -4.95
CA PHE A 65 -5.34 10.61 -5.54
C PHE A 65 -5.73 9.28 -6.21
N SER A 66 -5.14 8.19 -5.73
CA SER A 66 -5.27 6.86 -6.32
C SER A 66 -5.68 5.82 -5.29
N ASN A 67 -5.79 4.56 -5.71
CA ASN A 67 -6.13 3.43 -4.85
C ASN A 67 -5.70 2.12 -5.52
N ARG A 68 -6.14 0.97 -5.00
CA ARG A 68 -5.79 -0.36 -5.54
C ARG A 68 -6.06 -0.52 -7.05
N ARG A 69 -7.02 0.23 -7.60
CA ARG A 69 -7.41 0.13 -9.01
C ARG A 69 -6.35 0.63 -9.99
N PHE A 70 -5.35 1.37 -9.53
CA PHE A 70 -4.17 1.69 -10.32
C PHE A 70 -3.35 0.44 -10.69
N TRP A 71 -3.25 -0.51 -9.76
CA TRP A 71 -2.48 -1.74 -9.95
C TRP A 71 -3.30 -2.87 -10.57
N TYR A 72 -4.63 -2.79 -10.48
CA TYR A 72 -5.53 -3.86 -10.84
C TYR A 72 -6.98 -3.39 -11.12
N SER A 73 -7.48 -3.62 -12.32
CA SER A 73 -8.87 -3.35 -12.69
C SER A 73 -9.82 -4.51 -12.36
N PRO A 74 -11.14 -4.27 -12.21
CA PRO A 74 -12.12 -5.34 -11.98
C PRO A 74 -12.16 -6.42 -13.07
N LYS A 75 -11.60 -6.15 -14.26
CA LYS A 75 -11.50 -7.07 -15.39
C LYS A 75 -10.29 -8.00 -15.32
N GLY A 76 -9.52 -8.03 -14.24
CA GLY A 76 -8.36 -8.91 -14.21
C GLY A 76 -7.07 -8.32 -14.80
N ILE A 77 -7.01 -7.00 -15.03
CA ILE A 77 -5.93 -6.37 -15.83
C ILE A 77 -5.11 -5.41 -14.97
N GLY A 78 -3.79 -5.44 -15.10
CA GLY A 78 -2.84 -4.56 -14.42
C GLY A 78 -1.65 -5.34 -13.88
N LEU A 79 -0.64 -4.62 -13.37
CA LEU A 79 0.58 -5.24 -12.84
C LEU A 79 0.27 -6.22 -11.69
N GLY A 80 -0.69 -5.89 -10.82
CA GLY A 80 -1.06 -6.78 -9.71
C GLY A 80 -1.64 -8.11 -10.20
N ALA A 81 -2.53 -8.09 -11.19
CA ALA A 81 -3.05 -9.31 -11.80
C ALA A 81 -1.98 -10.09 -12.56
N TYR A 82 -1.10 -9.40 -13.29
CA TYR A 82 0.00 -10.04 -13.99
C TYR A 82 0.92 -10.79 -13.02
N LEU A 83 1.36 -10.13 -11.93
CA LEU A 83 2.22 -10.74 -10.92
C LEU A 83 1.56 -11.93 -10.22
N ALA A 84 0.26 -11.84 -9.89
CA ALA A 84 -0.48 -12.97 -9.32
C ALA A 84 -0.48 -14.18 -10.27
N ARG A 85 -0.67 -13.95 -11.58
CA ARG A 85 -0.57 -15.02 -12.61
C ARG A 85 0.84 -15.57 -12.80
N GLN A 86 1.87 -14.81 -12.43
CA GLN A 86 3.26 -15.29 -12.39
C GLN A 86 3.59 -16.03 -11.07
N GLY A 87 2.61 -16.23 -10.17
CA GLY A 87 2.79 -16.98 -8.93
C GLY A 87 3.28 -16.16 -7.74
N PHE A 88 3.28 -14.82 -7.83
CA PHE A 88 3.55 -13.96 -6.67
C PHE A 88 2.33 -13.83 -5.76
N ASP A 89 2.58 -13.61 -4.47
CA ASP A 89 1.55 -13.30 -3.48
C ASP A 89 1.39 -11.77 -3.40
N VAL A 90 0.39 -11.22 -4.08
CA VAL A 90 0.32 -9.76 -4.32
C VAL A 90 -0.54 -9.07 -3.27
N TRP A 91 0.00 -8.04 -2.64
CA TRP A 91 -0.66 -7.24 -1.60
C TRP A 91 -0.75 -5.77 -2.05
N ILE A 92 -1.94 -5.19 -2.03
CA ILE A 92 -2.22 -3.86 -2.55
C ILE A 92 -2.89 -3.03 -1.45
N PRO A 93 -2.11 -2.36 -0.58
CA PRO A 93 -2.65 -1.48 0.43
C PRO A 93 -3.21 -0.20 -0.19
N GLU A 94 -4.29 0.31 0.41
CA GLU A 94 -4.84 1.63 0.14
C GLU A 94 -4.47 2.54 1.33
N MET A 95 -3.77 3.66 1.08
CA MET A 95 -3.31 4.56 2.16
C MET A 95 -4.50 5.22 2.87
N ARG A 96 -4.30 5.68 4.13
CA ARG A 96 -5.37 6.32 4.92
C ARG A 96 -6.09 7.40 4.10
N GLY A 97 -7.42 7.34 4.12
CA GLY A 97 -8.30 8.23 3.37
C GLY A 97 -8.44 7.94 1.88
N HIS A 98 -7.85 6.86 1.35
CA HIS A 98 -7.98 6.46 -0.04
C HIS A 98 -8.83 5.21 -0.20
N GLY A 99 -9.66 5.19 -1.25
CA GLY A 99 -10.37 3.98 -1.70
C GLY A 99 -11.23 3.32 -0.61
N LEU A 100 -10.84 2.13 -0.16
CA LEU A 100 -11.52 1.42 0.95
C LEU A 100 -11.00 1.77 2.35
N SER A 101 -9.87 2.46 2.48
CA SER A 101 -9.32 2.96 3.75
C SER A 101 -10.03 4.24 4.21
N ARG A 102 -11.37 4.19 4.29
CA ARG A 102 -12.25 5.36 4.47
C ARG A 102 -12.44 5.80 5.93
N ARG A 103 -11.81 5.15 6.91
CA ARG A 103 -12.03 5.51 8.31
C ARG A 103 -10.78 6.12 8.90
N ASN A 104 -10.89 7.39 9.26
CA ASN A 104 -9.99 8.17 10.09
C ASN A 104 -10.76 9.44 10.48
N GLN A 105 -10.68 9.89 11.73
CA GLN A 105 -11.44 11.05 12.20
C GLN A 105 -10.79 12.36 11.76
N ASP A 106 -9.46 12.39 11.66
CA ASP A 106 -8.70 13.61 11.39
C ASP A 106 -8.17 13.66 9.95
N TYR A 107 -9.08 13.47 8.99
CA TYR A 107 -8.79 13.48 7.55
C TYR A 107 -7.97 14.67 7.08
N ALA A 108 -8.34 15.87 7.54
CA ALA A 108 -7.70 17.11 7.13
C ALA A 108 -6.23 17.19 7.59
N ARG A 109 -5.81 16.36 8.56
CA ARG A 109 -4.45 16.34 9.08
C ARG A 109 -3.60 15.18 8.60
N ASN A 110 -4.11 14.32 7.72
CA ASN A 110 -3.30 13.25 7.14
C ASN A 110 -2.08 13.81 6.42
N ARG A 111 -0.89 13.31 6.78
CA ARG A 111 0.37 13.67 6.10
C ARG A 111 0.99 12.43 5.47
N VAL A 112 1.73 12.64 4.40
CA VAL A 112 2.57 11.60 3.76
C VAL A 112 3.57 11.01 4.76
N ALA A 113 4.05 11.82 5.70
CA ALA A 113 4.90 11.37 6.80
C ALA A 113 4.20 10.34 7.70
N ASP A 114 2.88 10.43 7.89
CA ASP A 114 2.12 9.46 8.67
C ASP A 114 2.01 8.11 7.93
N TYR A 115 1.93 8.16 6.59
CA TYR A 115 1.92 6.94 5.77
C TYR A 115 3.23 6.18 5.96
N ALA A 116 4.35 6.90 5.86
CA ALA A 116 5.69 6.34 6.03
C ALA A 116 5.95 5.84 7.45
N ARG A 117 5.53 6.60 8.47
CA ARG A 117 5.84 6.33 9.88
C ARG A 117 4.93 5.29 10.52
N TYR A 118 3.66 5.24 10.15
CA TYR A 118 2.65 4.44 10.85
C TYR A 118 1.98 3.39 9.96
N ASP A 119 1.62 3.75 8.72
CA ASP A 119 0.83 2.86 7.86
C ASP A 119 1.69 1.75 7.26
N LEU A 120 2.81 2.12 6.62
CA LEU A 120 3.68 1.15 5.96
C LEU A 120 4.25 0.08 6.91
N PRO A 121 4.69 0.40 8.14
CA PRO A 121 5.13 -0.62 9.10
C PRO A 121 4.01 -1.56 9.54
N ALA A 122 2.78 -1.06 9.73
CA ALA A 122 1.64 -1.90 10.09
C ALA A 122 1.27 -2.86 8.93
N ILE A 123 1.26 -2.36 7.69
CA ILE A 123 1.06 -3.18 6.50
C ILE A 123 2.16 -4.24 6.39
N ALA A 124 3.43 -3.86 6.56
CA ALA A 124 4.56 -4.78 6.49
C ALA A 124 4.44 -5.89 7.54
N ALA A 125 4.07 -5.55 8.78
CA ALA A 125 3.91 -6.51 9.86
C ALA A 125 2.79 -7.52 9.55
N PHE A 126 1.65 -7.04 9.06
CA PHE A 126 0.54 -7.91 8.65
C PHE A 126 0.93 -8.82 7.47
N VAL A 127 1.51 -8.28 6.40
CA VAL A 127 1.93 -9.07 5.23
C VAL A 127 2.94 -10.15 5.64
N ARG A 128 3.89 -9.83 6.52
CA ARG A 128 4.86 -10.80 7.04
C ARG A 128 4.22 -11.89 7.88
N GLU A 129 3.26 -11.55 8.73
CA GLU A 129 2.53 -12.53 9.53
C GLU A 129 1.78 -13.52 8.63
N GLN A 130 1.10 -13.02 7.58
CA GLN A 130 0.33 -13.87 6.68
C GLN A 130 1.22 -14.73 5.78
N SER A 131 2.27 -14.15 5.22
CA SER A 131 3.14 -14.82 4.23
C SER A 131 4.27 -15.64 4.85
N ALA A 132 4.66 -15.35 6.10
CA ALA A 132 5.89 -15.84 6.75
C ALA A 132 7.18 -15.48 5.98
N GLN A 133 7.14 -14.47 5.12
CA GLN A 133 8.25 -14.04 4.26
C GLN A 133 8.44 -12.53 4.35
N VAL A 134 9.64 -12.04 3.99
CA VAL A 134 9.92 -10.60 3.89
C VAL A 134 9.51 -10.11 2.49
N PRO A 135 8.61 -9.11 2.37
CA PRO A 135 8.08 -8.69 1.08
C PRO A 135 9.01 -7.81 0.26
N HIS A 136 8.88 -7.91 -1.06
CA HIS A 136 9.34 -6.90 -2.00
C HIS A 136 8.31 -5.77 -2.12
N TRP A 137 8.76 -4.54 -2.35
CA TRP A 137 7.88 -3.38 -2.44
C TRP A 137 8.02 -2.67 -3.78
N ILE A 138 6.89 -2.27 -4.36
CA ILE A 138 6.86 -1.44 -5.56
C ILE A 138 5.99 -0.22 -5.26
N GLY A 139 6.55 0.98 -5.40
CA GLY A 139 5.83 2.24 -5.19
C GLY A 139 5.76 3.07 -6.45
N HIS A 140 4.58 3.62 -6.75
CA HIS A 140 4.39 4.57 -7.84
C HIS A 140 4.21 6.00 -7.31
N SER A 141 4.87 6.98 -7.94
CA SER A 141 4.72 8.40 -7.62
C SER A 141 4.85 8.65 -6.11
N LEU A 142 3.83 9.22 -5.45
CA LEU A 142 3.81 9.44 -4.00
C LEU A 142 4.03 8.16 -3.19
N GLY A 143 3.54 7.00 -3.65
CA GLY A 143 3.78 5.73 -2.98
C GLY A 143 5.26 5.36 -2.96
N GLY A 144 5.98 5.67 -4.04
CA GLY A 144 7.43 5.54 -4.10
C GLY A 144 8.14 6.51 -3.14
N THR A 145 7.71 7.78 -3.12
CA THR A 145 8.27 8.78 -2.19
C THR A 145 8.02 8.39 -0.73
N THR A 146 6.86 7.80 -0.44
CA THR A 146 6.50 7.31 0.90
C THR A 146 7.40 6.15 1.32
N LEU A 147 7.69 5.20 0.42
CA LEU A 147 8.65 4.12 0.67
C LEU A 147 10.05 4.66 0.94
N ALA A 148 10.52 5.61 0.12
CA ALA A 148 11.81 6.25 0.32
C ALA A 148 11.89 6.99 1.67
N ALA A 149 10.81 7.69 2.06
CA ALA A 149 10.73 8.35 3.36
C ALA A 149 10.72 7.36 4.53
N ALA A 150 10.03 6.22 4.40
CA ALA A 150 9.99 5.19 5.44
C ALA A 150 11.36 4.52 5.63
N LEU A 151 12.08 4.24 4.55
CA LEU A 151 13.45 3.71 4.60
C LEU A 151 14.43 4.74 5.17
N GLY A 152 14.39 5.97 4.67
CA GLY A 152 15.28 7.05 5.12
C GLY A 152 15.02 7.48 6.58
N GLY A 153 13.75 7.41 7.01
CA GLY A 153 13.34 7.65 8.40
C GLY A 153 13.47 6.43 9.31
N GLN A 154 13.98 5.30 8.81
CA GLN A 154 14.15 4.02 9.54
C GLN A 154 12.85 3.46 10.14
N TYR A 155 11.70 3.80 9.56
CA TYR A 155 10.40 3.21 9.93
C TYR A 155 10.20 1.84 9.25
N LEU A 156 10.87 1.63 8.11
CA LEU A 156 11.02 0.34 7.45
C LEU A 156 12.51 0.02 7.29
N GLY A 157 12.85 -1.28 7.32
CA GLY A 157 14.22 -1.75 7.15
C GLY A 157 14.29 -3.21 6.74
N ALA A 158 15.49 -3.80 6.78
CA ALA A 158 15.76 -5.16 6.32
C ALA A 158 14.82 -6.25 6.89
N PRO A 159 14.34 -6.20 8.15
CA PRO A 159 13.39 -7.19 8.65
C PRO A 159 12.01 -7.15 7.95
N ALA A 160 11.69 -6.06 7.25
CA ALA A 160 10.39 -5.77 6.68
C ALA A 160 10.40 -5.56 5.14
N VAL A 161 11.59 -5.46 4.54
CA VAL A 161 11.76 -5.09 3.13
C VAL A 161 12.88 -5.92 2.52
N ALA A 162 12.54 -6.77 1.54
CA ALA A 162 13.50 -7.58 0.80
C ALA A 162 14.15 -6.78 -0.33
N SER A 163 13.35 -6.00 -1.08
CA SER A 163 13.83 -4.99 -2.03
C SER A 163 12.76 -3.93 -2.30
N VAL A 164 13.14 -2.84 -2.95
CA VAL A 164 12.24 -1.76 -3.37
C VAL A 164 12.46 -1.39 -4.84
N ALA A 165 11.37 -1.27 -5.60
CA ALA A 165 11.35 -0.64 -6.92
C ALA A 165 10.47 0.62 -6.91
N LEU A 166 10.92 1.69 -7.57
CA LEU A 166 10.26 2.99 -7.58
C LEU A 166 9.90 3.40 -9.00
N PHE A 167 8.61 3.60 -9.29
CA PHE A 167 8.12 4.00 -10.61
C PHE A 167 7.63 5.44 -10.62
N GLY A 168 8.17 6.29 -11.50
CA GLY A 168 7.76 7.69 -11.62
C GLY A 168 7.89 8.47 -10.31
N CYS A 169 8.86 8.10 -9.46
CA CYS A 169 9.07 8.67 -8.15
C CYS A 169 10.11 9.80 -8.23
N GLN A 170 9.65 11.04 -8.26
CA GLN A 170 10.53 12.21 -8.23
C GLN A 170 10.65 12.74 -6.81
N VAL A 171 11.89 12.85 -6.32
CA VAL A 171 12.23 13.57 -5.09
C VAL A 171 13.03 14.80 -5.51
N SER A 172 12.40 15.97 -5.54
CA SER A 172 13.12 17.22 -5.77
C SER A 172 13.74 17.71 -4.47
N ARG A 173 15.06 17.93 -4.49
CA ARG A 173 15.79 18.59 -3.40
C ARG A 173 15.77 20.12 -3.53
N THR A 174 15.26 20.63 -4.65
CA THR A 174 15.27 22.05 -5.01
C THR A 174 13.84 22.58 -4.99
N TYR A 175 13.41 23.12 -3.86
CA TYR A 175 12.05 23.67 -3.68
C TYR A 175 11.96 25.18 -3.97
N TRP A 176 13.10 25.86 -4.12
CA TRP A 176 13.17 27.31 -4.29
C TRP A 176 12.41 27.84 -5.52
N PRO A 177 12.40 27.16 -6.69
CA PRO A 177 11.67 27.66 -7.86
C PRO A 177 10.15 27.70 -7.67
N LEU A 178 9.60 26.91 -6.74
CA LEU A 178 8.17 26.87 -6.41
C LEU A 178 7.74 27.95 -5.39
N LYS A 179 8.68 28.77 -4.89
CA LYS A 179 8.43 29.76 -3.84
C LYS A 179 8.46 31.21 -4.32
N ILE A 180 8.51 31.48 -5.64
CA ILE A 180 8.48 32.85 -6.18
C ILE A 180 7.08 33.18 -6.75
N PRO A 181 6.18 33.80 -5.96
CA PRO A 181 5.11 34.60 -6.55
C PRO A 181 5.71 35.89 -7.17
N PRO A 182 5.26 36.37 -8.36
CA PRO A 182 4.10 35.99 -9.16
C PRO A 182 4.49 35.61 -10.60
N VAL A 183 5.11 34.45 -10.82
CA VAL A 183 5.40 34.01 -12.18
C VAL A 183 4.18 33.26 -12.72
N GLU A 184 3.29 33.99 -13.41
CA GLU A 184 2.31 33.37 -14.31
C GLU A 184 3.04 32.73 -15.48
N TRP A 185 2.79 31.44 -15.69
CA TRP A 185 3.32 30.70 -16.84
C TRP A 185 2.45 31.01 -18.05
N GLY A 186 2.74 32.12 -18.75
CA GLY A 186 2.27 32.36 -20.11
C GLY A 186 3.15 31.58 -21.09
N GLY A 187 2.53 30.74 -21.92
CA GLY A 187 3.21 30.08 -23.03
C GLY A 187 2.92 30.82 -24.33
N ASP A 188 4.00 31.21 -25.02
CA ASP A 188 4.12 31.31 -26.48
C ASP A 188 5.56 30.94 -26.87
#